data_AF-A0A7Y7YPJ6-F1
#
_entry.id   AF-A0A7Y7YPJ6-F1
#
_cell.length_a   1.000
_cell.length_b   1.000
_cell.length_c   1.000
_cell.angle_alpha   90.00
_cell.angle_beta   90.00
_cell.angle_gamma   90.00
#
_symmetry.space_group_name_H-M   'P 1'
#
loop_
_entity.id
_entity.type
_entity.pdbx_description
1 polymer ?
#
loop_
_entity_poly.entity_id
_entity_poly.type
_entity_poly.pdbx_seq_one_letter_code
_entity_poly.pdbx_strand_id
1 'polypeptide(L)'
;MFGTREELTAELDRMFTPDEPLALLVWTAEAVRFACEEDKPTDEETLLLLETIGSVDMEIYREEGITNTGTREVLGTLRENDNKMVSVPAAILLRLLNKLESDLIHEEGLAWENGHPASKRQVQAMDDVHALRVRLAA
;
A
#
# COMPACT_ATOMS: atom_id res chain seq x y z
N MET A 1 9.43 4.11 11.73
CA MET A 1 9.58 5.05 10.60
C MET A 1 9.82 4.26 9.33
N PHE A 2 9.33 4.73 8.18
CA PHE A 2 9.57 4.16 6.85
C PHE A 2 9.99 5.25 5.88
N GLY A 3 10.96 4.96 5.03
CA GLY A 3 11.50 5.93 4.07
C GLY A 3 12.89 5.52 3.60
N THR A 4 13.50 6.39 2.81
CA THR A 4 14.90 6.24 2.42
C THR A 4 15.83 6.49 3.61
N ARG A 5 17.07 6.00 3.52
CA ARG A 5 18.11 6.27 4.54
C ARG A 5 18.23 7.77 4.86
N GLU A 6 18.19 8.62 3.83
CA GLU A 6 18.37 10.07 3.98
C GLU A 6 17.20 10.71 4.72
N GLU A 7 15.96 10.34 4.36
CA GLU A 7 14.76 10.81 5.04
C GLU A 7 14.75 10.37 6.51
N LEU A 8 15.05 9.09 6.77
CA LEU A 8 15.08 8.54 8.13
C LEU A 8 16.17 9.18 8.99
N THR A 9 17.36 9.46 8.44
CA THR A 9 18.40 10.19 9.17
C THR A 9 17.95 11.62 9.49
N ALA A 10 17.34 12.32 8.53
CA ALA A 10 16.82 13.66 8.77
C ALA A 10 15.68 13.69 9.80
N GLU A 11 14.87 12.63 9.89
CA GLU A 11 13.88 12.48 10.96
C GLU A 11 14.53 12.24 12.32
N LEU A 12 15.52 11.34 12.40
CA LEU A 12 16.27 11.08 13.63
C LEU A 12 16.92 12.36 14.18
N ASP A 13 17.56 13.14 13.31
CA ASP A 13 18.18 14.42 13.68
C ASP A 13 17.17 15.44 14.23
N ARG A 14 15.90 15.39 13.80
CA ARG A 14 14.83 16.25 14.32
C ARG A 14 14.27 15.75 15.64
N MET A 15 14.22 14.44 15.84
CA MET A 15 13.55 13.81 16.97
C MET A 15 14.44 13.69 18.21
N PHE A 16 15.75 13.53 18.03
CA PHE A 16 16.68 13.22 19.11
C PHE A 16 17.85 14.20 19.18
N THR A 17 18.47 14.31 20.34
CA THR A 17 19.68 15.13 20.48
C THR A 17 20.92 14.37 20.00
N PRO A 18 21.98 15.06 19.52
CA PRO A 18 23.15 14.40 18.94
C PRO A 18 23.88 13.43 19.87
N ASP A 19 23.84 13.68 21.18
CA ASP A 19 24.57 12.90 22.19
C ASP A 19 23.67 11.85 22.90
N GLU A 20 22.42 11.72 22.49
CA GLU A 20 21.49 10.76 23.08
C GLU A 20 21.81 9.33 22.63
N PRO A 21 21.98 8.37 23.56
CA PRO A 21 22.22 6.99 23.18
C PRO A 21 20.95 6.35 22.63
N LEU A 22 20.99 5.92 21.36
CA LEU A 22 19.87 5.28 20.68
C LEU A 22 20.20 3.84 20.26
N ALA A 23 19.22 2.95 20.38
CA ALA A 23 19.23 1.62 19.76
C ALA A 23 18.31 1.63 18.55
N LEU A 24 18.87 1.42 17.35
CA LEU A 24 18.12 1.41 16.10
C LEU A 24 17.93 -0.03 15.61
N LEU A 25 16.69 -0.40 15.31
CA LEU A 25 16.33 -1.67 14.70
C LEU A 25 15.87 -1.40 13.26
N VAL A 26 16.57 -1.99 12.29
CA VAL A 26 16.38 -1.71 10.87
C VAL A 26 15.72 -2.90 10.19
N TRP A 27 14.58 -2.64 9.54
CA TRP A 27 13.92 -3.59 8.65
C TRP A 27 14.18 -3.21 7.20
N THR A 28 14.60 -4.19 6.41
CA THR A 28 14.85 -4.05 4.97
C THR A 28 13.91 -4.96 4.19
N ALA A 29 13.82 -4.74 2.87
CA ALA A 29 13.07 -5.63 2.00
C ALA A 29 13.55 -7.10 2.09
N GLU A 30 14.85 -7.30 2.27
CA GLU A 30 15.43 -8.63 2.50
C GLU A 30 14.96 -9.24 3.82
N ALA A 31 14.96 -8.47 4.91
CA ALA A 31 14.47 -8.94 6.22
C ALA A 31 12.99 -9.34 6.17
N VAL A 32 12.16 -8.56 5.47
CA VAL A 32 10.74 -8.88 5.26
C VAL A 32 10.57 -10.17 4.47
N ARG A 33 11.31 -10.32 3.36
CA ARG A 33 11.27 -11.56 2.55
C ARG A 33 11.76 -12.76 3.33
N PHE A 34 12.75 -12.60 4.19
CA PHE A 34 13.20 -13.65 5.09
C PHE A 34 12.11 -14.03 6.12
N ALA A 35 11.48 -13.05 6.76
CA ALA A 35 10.39 -13.30 7.71
C ALA A 35 9.20 -14.04 7.07
N CYS A 36 8.90 -13.73 5.80
CA CYS A 36 7.79 -14.28 5.04
C CYS A 36 8.24 -15.24 3.93
N GLU A 37 9.35 -15.95 4.09
CA GLU A 37 9.96 -16.77 3.03
C GLU A 37 8.98 -17.83 2.48
N GLU A 38 8.21 -18.46 3.37
CA GLU A 38 7.22 -19.48 3.03
C GLU A 38 6.06 -18.93 2.19
N ASP A 39 5.64 -17.70 2.51
CA ASP A 39 4.49 -17.01 1.89
C ASP A 39 4.85 -16.27 0.59
N LYS A 40 6.16 -16.14 0.31
CA LYS A 40 6.74 -15.54 -0.91
C LYS A 40 6.07 -14.21 -1.29
N PRO A 41 6.20 -13.16 -0.45
CA PRO A 41 5.57 -11.89 -0.74
C PRO A 41 6.08 -11.28 -2.06
N THR A 42 5.18 -10.63 -2.78
CA THR A 42 5.53 -9.84 -3.96
C THR A 42 6.35 -8.61 -3.57
N ASP A 43 6.93 -7.93 -4.54
CA ASP A 43 7.68 -6.69 -4.30
C ASP A 43 6.78 -5.58 -3.75
N GLU A 44 5.53 -5.51 -4.21
CA GLU A 44 4.52 -4.58 -3.73
C GLU A 44 4.11 -4.89 -2.29
N GLU A 45 3.82 -6.16 -1.98
CA GLU A 45 3.51 -6.61 -0.62
C GLU A 45 4.70 -6.35 0.32
N THR A 46 5.92 -6.55 -0.15
CA THR A 46 7.15 -6.29 0.64
C THR A 46 7.26 -4.80 1.00
N LEU A 47 6.97 -3.92 0.04
CA LEU A 47 7.00 -2.47 0.27
C LEU A 47 5.90 -2.05 1.25
N LEU A 48 4.69 -2.56 1.06
CA LEU A 48 3.55 -2.28 1.93
C LEU A 48 3.77 -2.77 3.36
N LEU A 49 4.42 -3.92 3.53
CA LEU A 49 4.84 -4.43 4.84
C LEU A 49 5.86 -3.51 5.51
N LEU A 50 6.87 -3.03 4.77
CA LEU A 50 7.85 -2.08 5.31
C LEU A 50 7.19 -0.77 5.75
N GLU A 51 6.25 -0.26 4.95
CA GLU A 51 5.46 0.92 5.30
C GLU A 51 4.62 0.68 6.54
N THR A 52 3.94 -0.47 6.62
CA THR A 52 3.09 -0.85 7.76
C THR A 52 3.91 -0.97 9.04
N ILE A 53 5.04 -1.71 9.00
CA ILE A 53 5.99 -1.83 10.12
C ILE A 53 6.52 -0.46 10.53
N GLY A 54 6.92 0.36 9.55
CA GLY A 54 7.47 1.68 9.81
C GLY A 54 6.44 2.69 10.34
N SER A 55 5.15 2.39 10.22
CA SER A 55 4.05 3.23 10.70
C SER A 55 3.43 2.74 12.02
N VAL A 56 3.98 1.67 12.63
CA VAL A 56 3.54 1.20 13.95
C VAL A 56 3.75 2.30 14.98
N ASP A 57 2.74 2.54 15.81
CA ASP A 57 2.79 3.51 16.89
C ASP A 57 3.95 3.19 17.85
N MET A 58 4.65 4.22 18.31
CA MET A 58 5.83 4.05 19.16
C MET A 58 5.52 3.45 20.53
N GLU A 59 4.32 3.63 21.08
CA GLU A 59 3.89 2.98 22.31
C GLU A 59 3.72 1.47 22.10
N ILE A 60 3.03 1.08 21.02
CA ILE A 60 2.83 -0.32 20.64
C ILE A 60 4.18 -0.99 20.34
N TYR A 61 5.03 -0.32 19.57
CA TYR A 61 6.36 -0.81 19.23
C TYR A 61 7.22 -1.07 20.47
N ARG A 62 7.13 -0.24 21.51
CA ARG A 62 7.90 -0.42 22.75
C ARG A 62 7.41 -1.60 23.58
N GLU A 63 6.12 -1.91 23.52
CA GLU A 63 5.51 -3.01 24.25
C GLU A 63 5.73 -4.36 23.55
N GLU A 64 5.50 -4.41 22.24
CA GLU A 64 5.43 -5.67 21.48
C GLU A 64 6.62 -5.89 20.54
N GLY A 65 7.29 -4.81 20.12
CA GLY A 65 8.34 -4.85 19.09
C GLY A 65 7.82 -5.25 17.70
N ILE A 66 8.74 -5.54 16.79
CA ILE A 66 8.44 -6.10 15.46
C ILE A 66 9.12 -7.45 15.35
N THR A 67 8.35 -8.50 15.09
CA THR A 67 8.83 -9.89 15.03
C THR A 67 8.53 -10.51 13.67
N ASN A 68 9.27 -11.56 13.30
CA ASN A 68 8.99 -12.30 12.06
C ASN A 68 7.56 -12.84 12.01
N THR A 69 7.04 -13.33 13.14
CA THR A 69 5.67 -13.81 13.26
C THR A 69 4.67 -12.68 13.02
N GLY A 70 4.83 -11.54 13.69
CA GLY A 70 3.95 -10.38 13.50
C GLY A 70 3.98 -9.86 12.06
N THR A 71 5.15 -9.78 11.44
CA THR A 71 5.28 -9.39 10.02
C THR A 71 4.51 -10.35 9.10
N ARG A 72 4.54 -11.65 9.37
CA ARG A 72 3.77 -12.65 8.61
C ARG A 72 2.26 -12.52 8.82
N GLU A 73 1.83 -12.25 10.05
CA GLU A 73 0.42 -12.02 10.38
C GLU A 73 -0.13 -10.76 9.68
N VAL A 74 0.67 -9.70 9.60
CA VAL A 74 0.33 -8.50 8.82
C VAL A 74 0.18 -8.85 7.35
N LEU A 75 1.09 -9.64 6.76
CA LEU A 75 0.96 -10.09 5.37
C LEU A 75 -0.33 -10.88 5.15
N GLY A 76 -0.68 -11.78 6.07
CA GLY A 76 -1.94 -12.51 6.05
C GLY A 76 -3.14 -11.56 6.04
N THR A 77 -3.14 -10.57 6.94
CA THR A 77 -4.21 -9.57 7.05
C THR A 77 -4.33 -8.71 5.79
N LEU A 78 -3.21 -8.31 5.19
CA LEU A 78 -3.19 -7.56 3.93
C LEU A 78 -3.85 -8.38 2.81
N ARG A 79 -3.46 -9.65 2.67
CA ARG A 79 -4.04 -10.57 1.67
C ARG A 79 -5.51 -10.87 1.93
N GLU A 80 -5.92 -11.00 3.19
CA GLU A 80 -7.33 -11.18 3.55
C GLU A 80 -8.16 -9.96 3.16
N ASN A 81 -7.64 -8.75 3.38
CA ASN A 81 -8.29 -7.51 3.00
C ASN A 81 -8.38 -7.35 1.47
N ASP A 82 -7.31 -7.69 0.73
CA ASP A 82 -7.31 -7.65 -0.73
C ASP A 82 -8.30 -8.66 -1.33
N ASN A 83 -8.46 -9.82 -0.69
CA ASN A 83 -9.41 -10.85 -1.11
C ASN A 83 -10.80 -10.69 -0.49
N LYS A 84 -11.05 -9.60 0.25
CA LYS A 84 -12.32 -9.38 0.94
C LYS A 84 -13.43 -9.07 -0.06
N MET A 85 -14.34 -10.02 -0.23
CA MET A 85 -15.55 -9.83 -1.03
C MET A 85 -16.60 -9.05 -0.24
N VAL A 86 -17.00 -7.88 -0.74
CA VAL A 86 -18.09 -7.07 -0.17
C VAL A 86 -19.32 -7.18 -1.07
N SER A 87 -20.45 -7.62 -0.51
CA SER A 87 -21.73 -7.60 -1.22
C SER A 87 -22.31 -6.19 -1.21
N VAL A 88 -22.55 -5.63 -2.39
CA VAL A 88 -23.16 -4.32 -2.57
C VAL A 88 -24.34 -4.42 -3.54
N PRO A 89 -25.41 -3.63 -3.34
CA PRO A 89 -26.48 -3.54 -4.33
C PRO A 89 -25.95 -3.09 -5.70
N ALA A 90 -26.34 -3.79 -6.77
CA ALA A 90 -25.90 -3.51 -8.14
C ALA A 90 -26.10 -2.04 -8.54
N ALA A 91 -27.22 -1.43 -8.14
CA ALA A 91 -27.51 -0.02 -8.42
C ALA A 91 -26.51 0.96 -7.76
N ILE A 92 -25.98 0.62 -6.57
CA ILE A 92 -24.97 1.43 -5.88
C ILE A 92 -23.62 1.26 -6.59
N LEU A 93 -23.23 0.03 -6.90
CA LEU A 93 -21.99 -0.24 -7.63
C LEU A 93 -21.98 0.46 -8.99
N LEU A 94 -23.08 0.38 -9.75
CA LEU A 94 -23.21 1.03 -11.05
C LEU A 94 -23.02 2.55 -10.96
N ARG A 95 -23.60 3.20 -9.94
CA ARG A 95 -23.42 4.64 -9.70
C ARG A 95 -21.97 5.00 -9.43
N LEU A 96 -21.26 4.18 -8.65
CA LEU A 96 -19.83 4.38 -8.36
C LEU A 96 -18.98 4.19 -9.62
N LEU A 97 -19.24 3.13 -10.40
CA LEU A 97 -18.53 2.87 -11.65
C LEU A 97 -18.73 4.00 -12.67
N ASN A 98 -19.94 4.56 -12.78
CA ASN A 98 -20.20 5.70 -13.68
C ASN A 98 -19.40 6.95 -13.26
N LYS A 99 -19.29 7.19 -11.95
CA LYS A 99 -18.52 8.30 -11.43
C LYS A 99 -17.02 8.08 -11.69
N LEU A 100 -16.51 6.90 -11.38
CA LEU A 100 -15.11 6.53 -11.61
C LEU A 100 -14.73 6.62 -13.09
N GLU A 101 -15.55 6.11 -14.01
CA GLU A 101 -15.32 6.22 -15.45
C GLU A 101 -15.24 7.69 -15.89
N SER A 102 -16.15 8.54 -15.41
CA SER A 102 -16.15 9.97 -15.72
C SER A 102 -14.88 10.66 -15.21
N ASP A 103 -14.44 10.30 -14.00
CA ASP A 103 -13.23 10.86 -13.39
C ASP A 103 -11.97 10.40 -14.13
N LEU A 104 -11.88 9.12 -14.51
CA LEU A 104 -10.77 8.59 -15.30
C LEU A 104 -10.68 9.25 -16.69
N ILE A 105 -11.81 9.44 -17.38
CA ILE A 105 -11.85 10.16 -18.67
C ILE A 105 -11.39 11.62 -18.49
N HIS A 106 -11.78 12.26 -17.39
CA HIS A 106 -11.36 13.62 -17.10
C HIS A 106 -9.85 13.70 -16.85
N GLU A 107 -9.30 12.81 -16.03
CA GLU A 107 -7.86 12.75 -15.77
C GLU A 107 -7.05 12.42 -17.02
N GLU A 108 -7.55 11.52 -17.88
CA GLU A 108 -6.95 11.26 -19.18
C GLU A 108 -6.94 12.53 -20.03
N GLY A 109 -8.06 13.24 -20.13
CA GLY A 109 -8.13 14.52 -20.85
C GLY A 109 -7.08 15.53 -20.36
N LEU A 110 -6.93 15.67 -19.04
CA LEU A 110 -5.90 16.53 -18.44
C LEU A 110 -4.47 16.06 -18.76
N ALA A 111 -4.21 14.75 -18.75
CA ALA A 111 -2.90 14.21 -19.12
C ALA A 111 -2.57 14.54 -20.58
N TRP A 112 -3.53 14.34 -21.48
CA TRP A 112 -3.40 14.66 -22.90
C TRP A 112 -3.17 16.15 -23.15
N GLU A 113 -3.91 17.04 -22.47
CA GLU A 113 -3.70 18.49 -22.55
C GLU A 113 -2.29 18.90 -22.10
N ASN A 114 -1.72 18.17 -21.15
CA ASN A 114 -0.35 18.35 -20.68
C ASN A 114 0.71 17.62 -21.53
N GLY A 115 0.32 16.98 -22.65
CA GLY A 115 1.23 16.28 -23.56
C GLY A 115 1.72 14.93 -23.04
N HIS A 116 1.03 14.35 -22.06
CA HIS A 116 1.34 13.06 -21.48
C HIS A 116 0.30 12.00 -21.88
N PRO A 117 0.71 10.76 -22.16
CA PRO A 117 -0.24 9.66 -22.34
C PRO A 117 -0.90 9.28 -21.00
N ALA A 118 -2.03 8.59 -21.07
CA ALA A 118 -2.63 7.96 -19.90
C ALA A 118 -1.62 7.04 -19.19
N SER A 119 -1.60 7.09 -17.87
CA SER A 119 -0.72 6.24 -17.06
C SER A 119 -1.18 4.78 -17.10
N LYS A 120 -0.26 3.84 -16.89
CA LYS A 120 -0.59 2.39 -16.80
C LYS A 120 -1.67 2.11 -15.75
N ARG A 121 -1.65 2.84 -14.64
CA ARG A 121 -2.63 2.73 -13.56
C ARG A 121 -4.04 3.14 -14.02
N GLN A 122 -4.13 4.21 -14.81
CA GLN A 122 -5.41 4.68 -15.36
C GLN A 122 -5.99 3.68 -16.38
N VAL A 123 -5.14 3.13 -17.26
CA VAL A 123 -5.57 2.10 -18.23
C VAL A 123 -6.11 0.88 -17.49
N GLN A 124 -5.38 0.37 -16.50
CA GLN A 124 -5.83 -0.78 -15.69
C GLN A 124 -7.15 -0.48 -14.96
N ALA A 125 -7.29 0.71 -14.37
CA ALA A 125 -8.52 1.09 -13.68
C ALA A 125 -9.72 1.15 -14.64
N MET A 126 -9.53 1.59 -15.89
CA MET A 126 -10.57 1.58 -16.92
C MET A 126 -10.94 0.15 -17.33
N ASP A 127 -9.95 -0.73 -17.50
CA ASP A 127 -10.18 -2.16 -17.80
C ASP A 127 -11.00 -2.84 -16.68
N ASP A 128 -10.70 -2.53 -15.42
CA ASP A 128 -11.45 -3.06 -14.26
C ASP A 128 -12.91 -2.56 -14.25
N VAL A 129 -13.14 -1.28 -14.57
CA VAL A 129 -14.49 -0.72 -14.72
C VAL A 129 -15.27 -1.45 -15.82
N HIS A 130 -14.64 -1.69 -16.97
CA HIS A 130 -15.26 -2.43 -18.08
C HIS A 130 -15.59 -3.87 -17.69
N ALA A 131 -14.65 -4.57 -17.04
CA ALA A 131 -14.85 -5.94 -16.58
C ALA A 131 -16.03 -6.05 -15.58
N LEU A 132 -16.13 -5.12 -14.63
CA LEU A 132 -17.22 -5.08 -13.66
C LEU A 132 -18.58 -4.77 -14.32
N ARG A 133 -18.60 -3.90 -15.33
CA ARG A 133 -19.84 -3.62 -16.09
C ARG A 133 -20.35 -4.83 -16.85
N VAL A 134 -19.47 -5.58 -17.51
CA VAL A 134 -19.86 -6.83 -18.20
C VAL A 134 -20.49 -7.80 -17.21
N ARG A 135 -19.95 -7.92 -15.99
CA ARG A 135 -20.50 -8.79 -14.94
C ARG A 135 -21.84 -8.31 -14.40
N LEU A 136 -22.07 -7.00 -14.31
CA LEU A 136 -23.35 -6.44 -13.86
C LEU A 136 -24.47 -6.56 -14.90
N ALA A 137 -24.13 -6.75 -16.18
CA ALA A 137 -25.09 -6.89 -17.27
C ALA A 137 -25.48 -8.35 -17.58
N ALA A 138 -24.78 -9.33 -17.01
CA ALA A 138 -25.02 -10.76 -17.14
C ALA A 138 -26.00 -11.28 -16.08
#